data_AF-A0A7S3QPA4-F1
#
_entry.id   AF-A0A7S3QPA4-F1
#
_cell.length_a   1.000
_cell.length_b   1.000
_cell.length_c   1.000
_cell.angle_alpha   90.00
_cell.angle_beta   90.00
_cell.angle_gamma   90.00
#
_symmetry.space_group_name_H-M   'P 1'
#
loop_
_entity.id
_entity.type
_entity.pdbx_description
1 polymer ?
#
loop_
_entity_poly.entity_id
_entity_poly.type
_entity_poly.pdbx_seq_one_letter_code
_entity_poly.pdbx_strand_id
1 'polypeptide(L)'
;MLTQDRVGLIHQLATLPEHPESVPINRLVAIKGTPLGDTGIEPPSGLDLVRCIATARVVMPATVVRLSAGRLNLSIADQAMAFMAGANSIFDGDKLLTTANNDRNEDSIMFETLGLRSRPAFMPYASGGESSRTFDSEAAAVEAMGGSGCKAPNEEAKRAPLNSQAMAAGVGAATEASAAAAAQAAASEGGCCGGGCKA
;
A
#
# COMPACT_ATOMS: atom_id res chain seq x y z
N MET A 1 -17.37 -19.67 -10.34
CA MET A 1 -16.28 -20.67 -10.25
C MET A 1 -15.04 -20.15 -9.48
N LEU A 2 -14.78 -18.84 -9.43
CA LEU A 2 -13.59 -18.22 -8.80
C LEU A 2 -13.50 -18.26 -7.25
N THR A 3 -14.53 -18.76 -6.55
CA THR A 3 -14.57 -18.75 -5.07
C THR A 3 -13.85 -19.95 -4.46
N GLN A 4 -13.89 -21.12 -5.12
CA GLN A 4 -13.36 -22.36 -4.55
C GLN A 4 -11.83 -22.33 -4.44
N ASP A 5 -11.15 -21.78 -5.44
CA ASP A 5 -9.68 -21.69 -5.45
C ASP A 5 -9.14 -20.79 -4.34
N ARG A 6 -9.84 -19.67 -4.06
CA ARG A 6 -9.47 -18.75 -2.97
C ARG A 6 -9.65 -19.41 -1.60
N VAL A 7 -10.76 -20.12 -1.42
CA VAL A 7 -11.01 -20.89 -0.21
C VAL A 7 -9.94 -21.98 -0.05
N GLY A 8 -9.59 -22.67 -1.13
CA GLY A 8 -8.52 -23.68 -1.14
C GLY A 8 -7.17 -23.09 -0.73
N LEU A 9 -6.78 -21.92 -1.27
CA LEU A 9 -5.55 -21.24 -0.91
C LEU A 9 -5.53 -20.82 0.57
N ILE A 10 -6.60 -20.19 1.05
CA ILE A 10 -6.69 -19.76 2.45
C ILE A 10 -6.67 -20.97 3.39
N HIS A 11 -7.40 -22.03 3.05
CA HIS A 11 -7.41 -23.28 3.80
C HIS A 11 -6.00 -23.88 3.86
N GLN A 12 -5.28 -23.96 2.74
CA GLN A 12 -3.92 -24.48 2.70
C GLN A 12 -3.00 -23.74 3.67
N LEU A 13 -3.05 -22.40 3.67
CA LEU A 13 -2.24 -21.56 4.56
C LEU A 13 -2.63 -21.73 6.04
N ALA A 14 -3.93 -21.85 6.33
CA ALA A 14 -4.43 -22.03 7.70
C ALA A 14 -4.14 -23.44 8.25
N THR A 15 -3.96 -24.45 7.40
CA THR A 15 -3.66 -25.83 7.82
C THR A 15 -2.15 -26.16 7.88
N LEU A 16 -1.28 -25.17 7.66
CA LEU A 16 0.16 -25.36 7.90
C LEU A 16 0.41 -25.67 9.39
N PRO A 17 1.52 -26.36 9.74
CA PRO A 17 1.85 -26.66 11.14
C PRO A 17 1.89 -25.41 12.02
N GLU A 18 2.24 -24.27 11.41
CA GLU A 18 2.16 -22.95 12.02
C GLU A 18 1.65 -21.94 10.99
N HIS A 19 0.82 -21.01 11.46
CA HIS A 19 0.33 -19.94 10.59
C HIS A 19 1.46 -19.02 10.14
N PRO A 20 1.45 -18.57 8.87
CA PRO A 20 2.43 -17.61 8.38
C PRO A 20 2.34 -16.30 9.18
N GLU A 21 3.48 -15.62 9.34
CA GLU A 21 3.54 -14.34 10.05
C GLU A 21 2.78 -13.24 9.31
N SER A 22 2.89 -13.24 7.98
CA SER A 22 2.31 -12.23 7.12
C SER A 22 1.80 -12.89 5.84
N VAL A 23 0.53 -12.68 5.53
CA VAL A 23 -0.12 -13.12 4.29
C VAL A 23 -0.46 -11.89 3.45
N PRO A 24 0.22 -11.69 2.31
CA PRO A 24 -0.16 -10.65 1.37
C PRO A 24 -1.37 -11.08 0.54
N ILE A 25 -2.39 -10.23 0.49
CA ILE A 25 -3.52 -10.38 -0.43
C ILE A 25 -3.42 -9.30 -1.50
N ASN A 26 -3.12 -9.75 -2.71
CA ASN A 26 -2.97 -8.91 -3.90
C ASN A 26 -4.26 -8.92 -4.72
N ARG A 27 -4.63 -7.77 -5.27
CA ARG A 27 -5.57 -7.69 -6.39
C ARG A 27 -4.79 -7.80 -7.69
N LEU A 28 -5.35 -8.53 -8.66
CA LEU A 28 -4.75 -8.64 -9.99
C LEU A 28 -4.60 -7.26 -10.62
N VAL A 29 -3.38 -6.91 -11.00
CA VAL A 29 -3.09 -5.75 -11.85
C VAL A 29 -2.76 -6.29 -13.23
N ALA A 30 -3.69 -6.13 -14.17
CA ALA A 30 -3.52 -6.61 -15.54
C ALA A 30 -2.47 -5.77 -16.26
N ILE A 31 -1.35 -6.40 -16.66
CA ILE A 31 -0.27 -5.75 -17.40
C ILE A 31 -0.30 -6.25 -18.84
N LYS A 32 -0.37 -5.32 -19.81
CA LYS A 32 -0.33 -5.63 -21.25
C LYS A 32 0.94 -6.43 -21.59
N GLY A 33 0.79 -7.49 -22.38
CA GLY A 33 1.90 -8.38 -22.74
C GLY A 33 2.15 -9.51 -21.73
N THR A 34 1.34 -9.61 -20.68
CA THR A 34 1.29 -10.82 -19.82
C THR A 34 0.10 -11.67 -20.25
N PRO A 35 0.17 -13.02 -20.14
CA PRO A 35 -0.94 -13.89 -20.52
C PRO A 35 -2.27 -13.53 -19.84
N LEU A 36 -2.22 -13.07 -18.58
CA LEU A 36 -3.41 -12.65 -17.83
C LEU A 36 -3.91 -11.25 -18.22
N GLY A 37 -3.03 -10.36 -18.68
CA GLY A 37 -3.43 -9.06 -19.22
C GLY A 37 -4.06 -9.17 -20.61
N ASP A 38 -3.55 -10.08 -21.44
CA ASP A 38 -3.97 -10.22 -22.84
C ASP A 38 -5.25 -11.05 -23.00
N THR A 39 -5.64 -11.82 -21.97
CA THR A 39 -6.88 -12.61 -21.94
C THR A 39 -8.12 -11.78 -21.61
N GLY A 40 -7.97 -10.50 -21.21
CA GLY A 40 -9.09 -9.64 -20.84
C GLY A 40 -9.79 -10.06 -19.55
N ILE A 41 -9.08 -10.75 -18.64
CA ILE A 41 -9.64 -11.15 -17.35
C ILE A 41 -9.90 -9.90 -16.52
N GLU A 42 -11.15 -9.73 -16.10
CA GLU A 42 -11.55 -8.63 -15.22
C GLU A 42 -10.94 -8.83 -13.81
N PRO A 43 -10.26 -7.81 -13.25
CA PRO A 43 -9.78 -7.88 -11.88
C PRO A 43 -10.92 -8.11 -10.89
N PRO A 44 -10.68 -8.83 -9.78
CA PRO A 44 -11.69 -9.01 -8.73
C PRO A 44 -12.25 -7.68 -8.22
N SER A 45 -13.52 -7.64 -7.82
CA SER A 45 -14.11 -6.44 -7.23
C SER A 45 -13.48 -6.12 -5.86
N GLY A 46 -13.63 -4.87 -5.40
CA GLY A 46 -13.23 -4.46 -4.05
C GLY A 46 -13.89 -5.32 -2.96
N LEU A 47 -15.19 -5.63 -3.13
CA LEU A 47 -15.92 -6.50 -2.19
C LEU A 47 -15.39 -7.94 -2.17
N ASP A 48 -14.98 -8.49 -3.30
CA ASP A 48 -14.39 -9.84 -3.33
C ASP A 48 -13.03 -9.87 -2.63
N LEU A 49 -12.28 -8.77 -2.70
CA LEU A 49 -11.03 -8.61 -1.95
C LEU A 49 -11.31 -8.51 -0.44
N VAL A 50 -12.29 -7.69 -0.04
CA VAL A 50 -12.71 -7.54 1.37
C VAL A 50 -13.18 -8.87 1.96
N ARG A 51 -13.97 -9.67 1.22
CA ARG A 51 -14.37 -11.02 1.64
C ARG A 51 -13.18 -11.95 1.85
N CYS A 52 -12.19 -11.88 0.96
CA CYS A 52 -10.96 -12.67 1.05
C CYS A 52 -10.18 -12.31 2.33
N ILE A 53 -10.02 -11.00 2.59
CA ILE A 53 -9.37 -10.46 3.79
C ILE A 53 -10.11 -10.88 5.06
N ALA A 54 -11.44 -10.72 5.09
CA ALA A 54 -12.27 -11.13 6.23
C ALA A 54 -12.10 -12.63 6.53
N THR A 55 -12.15 -13.46 5.48
CA THR A 55 -11.96 -14.91 5.62
C THR A 55 -10.60 -15.23 6.19
N ALA A 56 -9.54 -14.64 5.63
CA ALA A 56 -8.17 -14.82 6.10
C ALA A 56 -8.00 -14.39 7.57
N ARG A 57 -8.58 -13.26 7.98
CA ARG A 57 -8.54 -12.79 9.38
C ARG A 57 -9.24 -13.76 10.33
N VAL A 58 -10.38 -14.33 9.94
CA VAL A 58 -11.13 -15.28 10.78
C VAL A 58 -10.36 -16.58 10.97
N VAL A 59 -9.78 -17.14 9.90
CA VAL A 59 -9.08 -18.44 9.99
C VAL A 59 -7.65 -18.32 10.55
N MET A 60 -6.99 -17.18 10.34
CA MET A 60 -5.61 -16.92 10.78
C MET A 60 -5.57 -15.64 11.64
N PRO A 61 -6.06 -15.68 12.90
CA PRO A 61 -6.27 -14.49 13.72
C PRO A 61 -4.98 -13.79 14.14
N ALA A 62 -3.88 -14.53 14.33
CA ALA A 62 -2.59 -13.98 14.74
C ALA A 62 -1.78 -13.40 13.56
N THR A 63 -2.07 -13.86 12.34
CA THR A 63 -1.34 -13.49 11.12
C THR A 63 -1.58 -12.03 10.73
N VAL A 64 -0.53 -11.38 10.22
CA VAL A 64 -0.65 -10.09 9.57
C VAL A 64 -1.25 -10.26 8.19
N VAL A 65 -2.38 -9.62 7.93
CA VAL A 65 -3.03 -9.63 6.62
C VAL A 65 -2.67 -8.34 5.92
N ARG A 66 -1.87 -8.43 4.86
CA ARG A 66 -1.31 -7.28 4.15
C ARG A 66 -2.09 -6.97 2.87
N LEU A 67 -2.76 -5.82 2.85
CA LEU A 67 -3.34 -5.27 1.63
C LEU A 67 -2.21 -4.72 0.75
N SER A 68 -1.93 -5.43 -0.35
CA SER A 68 -0.66 -5.30 -1.07
C SER A 68 -0.84 -4.66 -2.46
N ALA A 69 -0.64 -5.41 -3.56
CA ALA A 69 -0.74 -4.88 -4.91
C ALA A 69 -2.20 -4.58 -5.33
N GLY A 70 -2.37 -3.56 -6.17
CA GLY A 70 -3.66 -3.16 -6.76
C GLY A 70 -4.48 -2.17 -5.92
N ARG A 71 -3.89 -1.57 -4.89
CA ARG A 71 -4.51 -0.53 -4.03
C ARG A 71 -4.88 0.74 -4.78
N LEU A 72 -4.04 1.17 -5.72
CA LEU A 72 -4.32 2.33 -6.58
C LEU A 72 -5.65 2.23 -7.34
N ASN A 73 -6.11 1.02 -7.61
CA ASN A 73 -7.37 0.78 -8.33
C ASN A 73 -8.56 0.56 -7.39
N LEU A 74 -8.39 0.76 -6.08
CA LEU A 74 -9.44 0.65 -5.07
C LEU A 74 -9.86 2.04 -4.62
N SER A 75 -11.18 2.22 -4.42
CA SER A 75 -11.69 3.43 -3.79
C SER A 75 -11.22 3.52 -2.33
N ILE A 76 -11.22 4.72 -1.76
CA ILE A 76 -10.93 4.92 -0.32
C ILE A 76 -11.92 4.10 0.53
N ALA A 77 -13.18 3.99 0.11
CA ALA A 77 -14.18 3.18 0.79
C ALA A 77 -13.84 1.68 0.78
N ASP A 78 -13.35 1.15 -0.35
CA ASP A 78 -12.92 -0.25 -0.42
C ASP A 78 -11.70 -0.52 0.47
N GLN A 79 -10.74 0.42 0.49
CA GLN A 79 -9.58 0.32 1.37
C GLN A 79 -9.99 0.39 2.85
N ALA A 80 -10.91 1.29 3.21
CA ALA A 80 -11.47 1.39 4.55
C ALA A 80 -12.18 0.09 4.98
N MET A 81 -12.99 -0.48 4.09
CA MET A 81 -13.63 -1.78 4.32
C MET A 81 -12.60 -2.91 4.47
N ALA A 82 -11.50 -2.88 3.72
CA ALA A 82 -10.43 -3.87 3.84
C ALA A 82 -9.73 -3.80 5.21
N PHE A 83 -9.43 -2.59 5.72
CA PHE A 83 -8.90 -2.42 7.08
C PHE A 83 -9.90 -2.89 8.14
N MET A 84 -11.17 -2.52 8.01
CA MET A 84 -12.22 -2.96 8.93
C MET A 84 -12.42 -4.49 8.92
N ALA A 85 -12.27 -5.12 7.75
CA ALA A 85 -12.37 -6.58 7.60
C ALA A 85 -11.17 -7.34 8.19
N GLY A 86 -10.08 -6.65 8.52
CA GLY A 86 -8.94 -7.24 9.23
C GLY A 86 -7.60 -7.12 8.52
N ALA A 87 -7.49 -6.38 7.41
CA ALA A 87 -6.18 -5.98 6.91
C ALA A 87 -5.50 -5.05 7.94
N ASN A 88 -4.22 -5.27 8.21
CA ASN A 88 -3.47 -4.52 9.21
C ASN A 88 -2.04 -4.18 8.76
N SER A 89 -1.77 -4.25 7.46
CA SER A 89 -0.49 -3.92 6.86
C SER A 89 -0.66 -3.51 5.40
N ILE A 90 0.17 -2.58 4.93
CA ILE A 90 0.27 -2.15 3.52
C ILE A 90 1.74 -2.02 3.13
N PHE A 91 2.02 -1.89 1.83
CA PHE A 91 3.31 -1.41 1.34
C PHE A 91 3.34 0.11 1.31
N ASP A 92 4.37 0.68 1.93
CA ASP A 92 4.67 2.11 1.94
C ASP A 92 5.82 2.41 0.95
N GLY A 93 5.67 3.46 0.14
CA GLY A 93 6.62 3.91 -0.87
C GLY A 93 5.99 4.05 -2.26
N ASP A 94 6.62 4.85 -3.12
CA ASP A 94 6.02 5.35 -4.38
C ASP A 94 5.81 4.25 -5.45
N LYS A 95 6.52 3.12 -5.33
CA LYS A 95 6.49 2.02 -6.28
C LYS A 95 6.57 0.67 -5.57
N LEU A 96 5.86 -0.32 -6.10
CA LEU A 96 6.06 -1.73 -5.77
C LEU A 96 7.23 -2.29 -6.62
N LEU A 97 7.27 -3.61 -6.85
CA LEU A 97 8.34 -4.22 -7.66
C LEU A 97 8.34 -3.68 -9.11
N THR A 98 7.17 -3.57 -9.74
CA THR A 98 7.06 -3.18 -11.15
C THR A 98 5.94 -2.18 -11.42
N THR A 99 4.95 -2.09 -10.52
CA THR A 99 3.77 -1.22 -10.64
C THR A 99 3.85 -0.03 -9.69
N ALA A 100 3.13 1.05 -10.02
CA ALA A 100 2.97 2.18 -9.12
C ALA A 100 2.26 1.76 -7.82
N ASN A 101 2.49 2.51 -6.75
CA ASN A 101 1.80 2.38 -5.47
C ASN A 101 1.13 3.72 -5.10
N ASN A 102 0.28 3.72 -4.08
CA ASN A 102 -0.28 4.94 -3.51
C ASN A 102 0.84 5.86 -3.00
N ASP A 103 0.62 7.18 -3.12
CA ASP A 103 1.54 8.17 -2.58
C ASP A 103 1.50 8.14 -1.04
N ARG A 104 2.65 8.42 -0.41
CA ARG A 104 2.75 8.42 1.06
C ARG A 104 1.79 9.41 1.73
N ASN A 105 1.57 10.56 1.12
CA ASN A 105 0.65 11.57 1.66
C ASN A 105 -0.79 11.08 1.57
N GLU A 106 -1.18 10.42 0.47
CA GLU A 106 -2.52 9.83 0.34
C GLU A 106 -2.77 8.77 1.42
N ASP A 107 -1.78 7.91 1.66
CA ASP A 107 -1.86 6.88 2.71
C ASP A 107 -1.93 7.50 4.11
N SER A 108 -1.19 8.57 4.34
CA SER A 108 -1.20 9.32 5.61
C SER A 108 -2.56 9.97 5.87
N ILE A 109 -3.15 10.62 4.87
CA ILE A 109 -4.49 11.24 4.95
C ILE A 109 -5.56 10.16 5.19
N MET A 110 -5.48 9.03 4.49
CA MET A 110 -6.40 7.91 4.70
C MET A 110 -6.29 7.37 6.13
N PHE A 111 -5.08 7.19 6.66
CA PHE A 111 -4.88 6.71 8.02
C PHE A 111 -5.46 7.66 9.07
N GLU A 112 -5.24 8.96 8.90
CA GLU A 112 -5.83 9.98 9.78
C GLU A 112 -7.36 9.94 9.71
N THR A 113 -7.93 9.89 8.50
CA THR A 113 -9.38 9.84 8.29
C THR A 113 -10.03 8.62 8.92
N LEU A 114 -9.36 7.47 8.87
CA LEU A 114 -9.84 6.21 9.43
C LEU A 114 -9.47 6.02 10.92
N GLY A 115 -8.71 6.94 11.51
CA GLY A 115 -8.22 6.83 12.89
C GLY A 115 -7.22 5.68 13.10
N LEU A 116 -6.53 5.25 12.05
CA LEU A 116 -5.54 4.17 12.09
C LEU A 116 -4.20 4.69 12.62
N ARG A 117 -3.47 3.81 13.31
CA ARG A 117 -2.14 4.11 13.86
C ARG A 117 -1.11 3.21 13.22
N SER A 118 -0.02 3.81 12.73
CA SER A 118 1.12 3.06 12.22
C SER A 118 1.78 2.27 13.35
N ARG A 119 2.18 1.04 13.03
CA ARG A 119 2.94 0.18 13.94
C ARG A 119 4.39 0.69 14.05
N PRO A 120 4.99 0.74 15.24
CA PRO A 120 6.41 1.06 15.36
C PRO A 120 7.27 0.06 14.60
N ALA A 121 8.38 0.55 14.03
CA ALA A 121 9.36 -0.30 13.36
C ALA A 121 9.97 -1.32 14.34
N PHE A 122 10.37 -2.48 13.83
CA PHE A 122 11.08 -3.53 14.59
C PHE A 122 10.33 -4.16 15.78
N MET A 123 9.02 -3.95 15.89
CA MET A 123 8.21 -4.71 16.83
C MET A 123 8.02 -6.15 16.30
N PRO A 124 8.20 -7.21 17.11
CA PRO A 124 7.96 -8.58 16.66
C PRO A 124 6.48 -8.81 16.34
N TYR A 125 6.19 -9.74 15.41
CA TYR A 125 4.82 -10.16 15.12
C TYR A 125 4.34 -11.20 16.15
N ALA A 126 3.05 -11.18 16.46
CA ALA A 126 2.46 -12.12 17.41
C ALA A 126 2.41 -13.54 16.84
N SER A 127 2.14 -13.69 15.55
CA SER A 127 2.32 -14.91 14.78
C SER A 127 3.76 -14.99 14.28
N GLY A 128 4.48 -16.05 14.66
CA GLY A 128 5.88 -16.24 14.31
C GLY A 128 6.46 -17.45 15.00
N GLY A 129 6.94 -18.39 14.19
CA GLY A 129 7.59 -19.60 14.67
C GLY A 129 8.93 -19.34 15.29
N GLU A 130 9.54 -20.40 15.83
CA GLU A 130 10.93 -20.33 16.29
C GLU A 130 11.87 -19.80 15.19
N SER A 131 11.56 -20.07 13.92
CA SER A 131 12.40 -19.70 12.76
C SER A 131 12.55 -18.21 12.50
N SER A 132 11.60 -17.37 12.93
CA SER A 132 11.75 -15.91 12.83
C SER A 132 12.36 -15.32 14.10
N ARG A 133 12.11 -15.94 15.26
CA ARG A 133 12.72 -15.56 16.54
C ARG A 133 14.21 -15.87 16.62
N THR A 134 14.70 -16.89 15.89
CA THR A 134 16.13 -17.24 15.89
C THR A 134 17.00 -16.12 15.31
N PHE A 135 16.54 -15.43 14.26
CA PHE A 135 17.25 -14.27 13.71
C PHE A 135 17.31 -13.08 14.68
N ASP A 136 16.21 -12.80 15.38
CA ASP A 136 16.18 -11.73 16.40
C ASP A 136 17.05 -12.11 17.62
N SER A 137 17.11 -13.40 17.98
CA SER A 137 17.96 -13.87 19.09
C SER A 137 19.45 -13.76 18.78
N GLU A 138 19.87 -13.98 17.54
CA GLU A 138 21.25 -13.75 17.11
C GLU A 138 21.56 -12.25 17.01
N ALA A 139 20.66 -11.42 16.49
CA ALA A 139 20.83 -9.97 16.43
C ALA A 139 20.89 -9.32 17.83
N ALA A 140 20.00 -9.71 18.75
CA ALA A 140 20.01 -9.24 20.13
C ALA A 140 21.21 -9.78 20.92
N ALA A 141 21.67 -11.01 20.64
CA ALA A 141 22.89 -11.56 21.25
C ALA A 141 24.17 -10.84 20.76
N VAL A 142 24.19 -10.38 19.50
CA VAL A 142 25.28 -9.55 18.96
C VAL A 142 25.31 -8.16 19.59
N GLU A 143 24.15 -7.56 19.92
CA GLU A 143 24.11 -6.31 20.68
C GLU A 143 24.52 -6.50 22.16
N ALA A 144 24.18 -7.65 22.77
CA ALA A 144 24.57 -7.96 24.15
C ALA A 144 26.06 -8.33 24.32
N MET A 145 26.69 -8.87 23.27
CA MET A 145 28.11 -9.20 23.24
C MET A 145 28.90 -8.10 22.54
N GLY A 146 29.15 -7.01 23.29
CA GLY A 146 29.84 -5.79 22.86
C GLY A 146 30.88 -5.95 21.73
N GLY A 147 30.45 -5.61 20.51
CA GLY A 147 31.30 -5.43 19.35
C GLY A 147 31.82 -4.00 19.27
N SER A 148 33.13 -3.84 19.49
CA SER A 148 33.86 -2.57 19.35
C SER A 148 33.77 -1.99 17.92
N GLY A 149 32.97 -0.93 17.75
CA GLY A 149 33.37 0.30 17.06
C GLY A 149 33.34 0.37 15.52
N CYS A 150 32.32 1.07 14.99
CA CYS A 150 32.54 2.14 14.01
C CYS A 150 31.91 3.42 14.60
N LYS A 151 32.74 4.34 15.09
CA LYS A 151 32.27 5.66 15.55
C LYS A 151 31.72 6.44 14.35
N ALA A 152 30.46 6.84 14.42
CA ALA A 152 29.94 7.91 13.59
C ALA A 152 30.76 9.20 13.90
N PRO A 153 31.21 9.96 12.89
CA PRO A 153 31.87 11.23 13.14
C PRO A 153 30.89 12.20 13.80
N ASN A 154 31.38 12.84 14.87
CA ASN A 154 30.69 13.84 15.66
C ASN A 154 30.53 15.13 14.83
N GLU A 155 29.30 15.60 14.59
CA GLU A 155 29.05 16.93 14.04
C GLU A 155 28.07 17.71 14.94
N GLU A 156 28.55 18.06 16.13
CA GLU A 156 28.11 19.26 16.82
C GLU A 156 28.70 20.48 16.08
N ALA A 157 28.01 20.97 15.05
CA ALA A 157 28.14 22.34 14.57
C ALA A 157 26.89 22.76 13.75
N LYS A 158 26.29 23.89 14.16
CA LYS A 158 25.18 24.64 13.52
C LYS A 158 23.75 24.19 13.83
N ARG A 159 23.37 24.32 15.11
CA ARG A 159 22.01 24.79 15.44
C ARG A 159 22.02 26.32 15.49
N ALA A 160 21.37 26.97 14.54
CA ALA A 160 20.90 28.34 14.69
C ALA A 160 19.41 28.29 15.09
N PRO A 161 18.92 29.14 16.01
CA PRO A 161 17.54 29.09 16.46
C PRO A 161 16.66 29.82 15.43
N LEU A 162 15.79 29.08 14.75
CA LEU A 162 14.69 29.73 14.01
C LEU A 162 13.57 30.03 15.01
N ASN A 163 13.49 31.32 15.29
CA ASN A 163 12.60 32.00 16.21
C ASN A 163 11.11 31.72 15.91
N SER A 164 10.35 31.53 16.98
CA SER A 164 8.89 31.44 17.00
C SER A 164 8.27 32.82 16.75
N GLN A 165 8.27 33.31 15.51
CA GLN A 165 7.52 34.49 15.08
C GLN A 165 7.42 34.52 13.55
N ALA A 166 6.54 33.67 13.00
CA ALA A 166 5.99 33.80 11.64
C ALA A 166 4.65 33.05 11.55
N MET A 167 3.76 33.33 12.51
CA MET A 167 2.33 33.01 12.47
C MET A 167 1.61 34.36 12.40
N ALA A 168 1.61 34.99 11.20
CA ALA A 168 0.69 36.05 10.79
C ALA A 168 1.19 36.70 9.48
N ALA A 169 0.93 36.07 8.34
CA ALA A 169 0.74 36.72 7.03
C ALA A 169 0.39 35.64 5.99
N GLY A 170 -0.71 35.83 5.25
CA GLY A 170 -0.97 35.05 4.03
C GLY A 170 -2.18 34.13 4.04
N VAL A 171 -3.30 34.55 4.65
CA VAL A 171 -4.62 34.07 4.20
C VAL A 171 -4.93 34.80 2.89
N GLY A 172 -4.95 34.06 1.78
CA GLY A 172 -5.45 34.56 0.49
C GLY A 172 -4.42 34.57 -0.65
N ALA A 173 -4.20 33.41 -1.27
CA ALA A 173 -3.77 33.27 -2.68
C ALA A 173 -3.52 31.78 -3.02
N ALA A 174 -4.55 30.93 -3.00
CA ALA A 174 -4.43 29.55 -3.53
C ALA A 174 -5.75 28.94 -4.03
N THR A 175 -6.78 29.76 -4.31
CA THR A 175 -8.09 29.29 -4.79
C THR A 175 -8.28 29.36 -6.31
N GLU A 176 -7.26 29.65 -7.11
CA GLU A 176 -7.45 29.81 -8.58
C GLU A 176 -6.55 28.97 -9.49
N ALA A 177 -5.67 28.11 -8.96
CA ALA A 177 -4.73 27.36 -9.80
C ALA A 177 -5.17 25.93 -10.20
N SER A 178 -6.28 25.40 -9.65
CA SER A 178 -6.73 24.01 -9.92
C SER A 178 -7.81 23.90 -11.00
N ALA A 179 -8.36 25.00 -11.51
CA ALA A 179 -9.45 24.97 -12.50
C ALA A 179 -8.95 25.10 -13.96
N ALA A 180 -7.70 25.50 -14.20
CA ALA A 180 -7.19 25.78 -15.54
C ALA A 180 -6.60 24.56 -16.27
N ALA A 181 -6.27 23.47 -15.58
CA ALA A 181 -5.66 22.28 -16.19
C ALA A 181 -6.68 21.30 -16.83
N ALA A 182 -7.98 21.46 -16.55
CA ALA A 182 -9.03 20.57 -17.04
C ALA A 182 -9.66 21.00 -18.39
N ALA A 183 -9.33 22.20 -18.91
CA ALA A 183 -9.99 22.77 -20.09
C ALA A 183 -9.19 22.68 -21.41
N GLN A 184 -7.95 22.17 -21.41
CA GLN A 184 -7.10 22.15 -22.61
C GLN A 184 -6.93 20.77 -23.28
N ALA A 185 -7.63 19.73 -22.80
CA ALA A 185 -7.60 18.40 -23.41
C ALA A 185 -8.82 18.06 -24.30
N ALA A 186 -9.74 19.02 -24.52
CA ALA A 186 -10.98 18.80 -25.27
C ALA A 186 -11.03 19.48 -26.66
N ALA A 187 -9.88 19.84 -27.23
CA ALA A 187 -9.81 20.52 -28.53
C ALA A 187 -8.70 19.93 -29.44
N SER A 188 -8.81 18.66 -29.81
CA SER A 188 -8.04 18.10 -30.93
C SER A 188 -8.70 16.91 -31.67
N GLU A 189 -10.00 16.66 -31.46
CA GLU A 189 -10.77 15.73 -32.28
C GLU A 189 -11.94 16.47 -32.93
N GLY A 190 -11.75 16.90 -34.18
CA GLY A 190 -12.80 17.58 -34.93
C GLY A 190 -12.28 18.15 -36.24
N GLY A 191 -11.98 17.28 -37.21
CA GLY A 191 -11.45 17.77 -38.48
C GLY A 191 -11.27 16.72 -39.57
N CYS A 192 -12.27 15.87 -39.84
CA CYS A 192 -12.38 15.26 -41.16
C CYS A 192 -13.79 14.69 -41.38
N CYS A 193 -14.68 15.48 -41.97
CA CYS A 193 -15.77 14.99 -42.82
C CYS A 193 -16.49 16.17 -43.48
N GLY A 194 -16.30 16.33 -44.79
CA GLY A 194 -17.15 17.19 -45.61
C GLY A 194 -16.47 17.71 -46.86
N GLY A 195 -16.82 17.17 -48.03
CA GLY A 195 -16.62 17.84 -49.32
C GLY A 195 -16.10 16.93 -50.42
N GLY A 196 -17.00 16.42 -51.26
CA GLY A 196 -16.68 15.50 -52.34
C GLY A 196 -15.94 16.11 -53.54
N CYS A 197 -15.48 15.23 -54.42
CA CYS A 197 -15.24 15.54 -55.83
C CYS A 197 -15.28 14.26 -56.71
N LYS A 198 -16.31 14.21 -57.57
CA LYS A 198 -16.35 13.73 -58.96
C LYS A 198 -15.98 12.26 -59.28
N ALA A 199 -16.97 11.47 -59.71
CA ALA A 199 -17.40 11.25 -61.12
C ALA A 199 -18.25 9.98 -61.19
#